data_AF-A0A9W5QMZ6-F1
#
_entry.id   AF-A0A9W5QMZ6-F1
#
_cell.length_a   1.000
_cell.length_b   1.000
_cell.length_c   1.000
_cell.angle_alpha   90.00
_cell.angle_beta   90.00
_cell.angle_gamma   90.00
#
_symmetry.space_group_name_H-M   'P 1'
#
loop_
_entity.id
_entity.type
_entity.pdbx_description
1 polymer ?
#
loop_
_entity_poly.entity_id
_entity_poly.type
_entity_poly.pdbx_seq_one_letter_code
_entity_poly.pdbx_strand_id
1 'polypeptide(L)'
;MKKAFKFGCFGFIALFVILVIALIIDISNDDPKEKSKPKETAPVTAKWEEKIKEIASSDKSTTEKFDEVSKYAKDYKPSKDEVKQFGDEIIKEYKDKNYIKDVSNHEYMLKNLFKSQIVDKNASDKNLKDFAFDFWQNSKYNYRGVENATSSATQANERQMDKALSKMNK
;
A
#
# COMPACT_ATOMS: atom_id res chain seq x y z
N MET A 1 58.65 17.66 -9.23
CA MET A 1 57.87 18.03 -8.03
C MET A 1 57.10 16.80 -7.56
N LYS A 2 57.25 16.46 -6.27
CA LYS A 2 56.64 15.29 -5.60
C LYS A 2 55.17 15.55 -5.28
N LYS A 3 54.31 14.52 -5.38
CA LYS A 3 53.03 14.28 -4.65
C LYS A 3 52.45 12.93 -5.17
N ALA A 4 52.73 11.80 -4.53
CA ALA A 4 51.90 11.10 -3.51
C ALA A 4 50.50 10.69 -4.04
N PHE A 5 50.29 9.46 -4.54
CA PHE A 5 49.88 8.22 -3.83
C PHE A 5 48.53 8.32 -3.08
N LYS A 6 47.51 7.56 -3.53
CA LYS A 6 46.87 6.45 -2.79
C LYS A 6 45.63 5.93 -3.53
N PHE A 7 45.73 4.67 -3.99
CA PHE A 7 44.62 3.82 -4.42
C PHE A 7 43.69 3.53 -3.23
N GLY A 8 42.37 3.65 -3.44
CA GLY A 8 41.35 3.37 -2.44
C GLY A 8 40.29 2.40 -2.95
N CYS A 9 40.20 1.25 -2.27
CA CYS A 9 39.05 0.33 -2.18
C CYS A 9 38.40 -0.22 -3.47
N PHE A 10 39.01 -1.26 -4.06
CA PHE A 10 38.34 -2.22 -4.94
C PHE A 10 38.58 -3.67 -4.47
N GLY A 11 38.31 -3.97 -3.20
CA GLY A 11 38.54 -5.33 -2.71
C GLY A 11 38.02 -5.63 -1.33
N PHE A 12 36.70 -5.56 -1.09
CA PHE A 12 36.09 -6.08 0.17
C PHE A 12 34.62 -6.54 0.05
N ILE A 13 34.13 -6.98 -1.12
CA ILE A 13 32.76 -7.55 -1.23
C ILE A 13 32.76 -8.91 -1.95
N ALA A 14 33.78 -9.73 -1.68
CA ALA A 14 33.84 -11.11 -2.16
C ALA A 14 34.06 -12.13 -1.02
N LEU A 15 33.84 -11.73 0.24
CA LEU A 15 34.13 -12.57 1.43
C LEU A 15 32.92 -12.80 2.37
N PHE A 16 31.71 -12.34 2.00
CA PHE A 16 30.51 -12.54 2.84
C PHE A 16 29.53 -13.61 2.33
N VAL A 17 29.86 -14.31 1.24
CA VAL A 17 28.98 -15.32 0.62
C VAL A 17 29.20 -16.75 1.17
N ILE A 18 30.22 -16.99 2.00
CA ILE A 18 30.64 -18.35 2.38
C ILE A 18 30.31 -18.72 3.85
N LEU A 19 29.86 -17.78 4.69
CA LEU A 19 29.67 -18.02 6.14
C LEU A 19 28.27 -18.54 6.56
N VAL A 20 27.38 -18.89 5.63
CA VAL A 20 26.03 -19.40 5.96
C VAL A 20 25.84 -20.88 5.57
N ILE A 21 26.82 -21.53 4.94
CA ILE A 21 26.66 -22.91 4.40
C ILE A 21 27.28 -23.99 5.32
N ALA A 22 27.84 -23.65 6.49
CA ALA A 22 28.61 -24.60 7.33
C ALA A 22 28.05 -24.87 8.75
N LEU A 23 26.72 -24.98 8.91
CA LEU A 23 26.11 -25.54 10.13
C LEU A 23 24.97 -26.50 9.80
N ILE A 24 25.30 -27.63 9.15
CA ILE A 24 24.48 -28.85 9.22
C ILE A 24 25.45 -30.02 9.42
N ILE A 25 25.79 -30.28 10.68
CA ILE A 25 26.31 -31.58 11.12
C ILE A 25 25.29 -32.13 12.13
N ASP A 26 24.64 -33.20 11.67
CA ASP A 26 24.27 -34.42 12.37
C ASP A 26 23.82 -34.35 13.85
N ILE A 27 22.51 -34.56 14.06
CA ILE A 27 22.00 -35.24 15.25
C ILE A 27 21.10 -36.37 14.75
N SER A 28 21.60 -37.60 14.91
CA SER A 28 20.84 -38.85 14.78
C SER A 28 20.00 -39.09 16.03
N ASN A 29 18.68 -39.26 15.88
CA ASN A 29 17.82 -40.34 16.44
C ASN A 29 16.33 -39.98 16.52
N ASP A 30 15.52 -40.85 15.88
CA ASP A 30 14.13 -41.29 16.07
C ASP A 30 12.88 -40.36 16.05
N ASP A 31 11.93 -40.84 15.23
CA ASP A 31 10.48 -40.61 15.05
C ASP A 31 9.91 -39.39 14.27
N PRO A 32 8.85 -39.62 13.44
CA PRO A 32 8.49 -38.74 12.34
C PRO A 32 7.55 -37.62 12.80
N LYS A 33 8.06 -36.40 12.93
CA LYS A 33 7.23 -35.19 13.01
C LYS A 33 7.22 -34.48 11.68
N GLU A 34 5.98 -34.26 11.21
CA GLU A 34 5.60 -33.55 9.99
C GLU A 34 6.52 -32.34 9.72
N LYS A 35 7.24 -32.41 8.59
CA LYS A 35 7.88 -31.24 8.01
C LYS A 35 6.78 -30.33 7.45
N SER A 36 6.35 -29.35 8.24
CA SER A 36 5.69 -28.18 7.69
C SER A 36 6.67 -27.46 6.77
N LYS A 37 6.44 -27.60 5.47
CA LYS A 37 7.20 -26.93 4.42
C LYS A 37 7.05 -25.41 4.65
N PRO A 38 8.12 -24.61 4.63
CA PRO A 38 8.01 -23.15 4.65
C PRO A 38 7.10 -22.72 3.50
N LYS A 39 6.03 -21.99 3.82
CA LYS A 39 5.15 -21.38 2.83
C LYS A 39 5.95 -20.28 2.15
N GLU A 40 6.59 -20.65 1.05
CA GLU A 40 7.15 -19.72 0.08
C GLU A 40 5.99 -18.86 -0.45
N THR A 41 5.75 -17.71 0.17
CA THR A 41 4.90 -16.65 -0.38
C THR A 41 5.65 -15.99 -1.53
N ALA A 42 5.62 -16.64 -2.70
CA ALA A 42 5.74 -15.91 -3.95
C ALA A 42 4.63 -14.84 -3.98
N PRO A 43 4.91 -13.59 -4.38
CA PRO A 43 3.90 -12.56 -4.44
C PRO A 43 2.93 -12.90 -5.57
N VAL A 44 1.79 -13.48 -5.22
CA VAL A 44 0.61 -13.44 -6.09
C VAL A 44 0.17 -11.98 -6.06
N THR A 45 0.70 -11.18 -6.99
CA THR A 45 0.16 -9.84 -7.28
C THR A 45 -1.35 -10.01 -7.41
N ALA A 46 -2.10 -9.31 -6.56
CA ALA A 46 -3.54 -9.53 -6.50
C ALA A 46 -4.15 -9.04 -7.83
N LYS A 47 -5.10 -9.78 -8.40
CA LYS A 47 -5.68 -9.47 -9.74
C LYS A 47 -6.20 -8.04 -9.87
N TRP A 48 -6.62 -7.41 -8.76
CA TRP A 48 -7.06 -6.02 -8.76
C TRP A 48 -5.92 -5.03 -8.98
N GLU A 49 -4.70 -5.33 -8.52
CA GLU A 49 -3.53 -4.47 -8.68
C GLU A 49 -3.14 -4.34 -10.16
N GLU A 50 -3.18 -5.46 -10.88
CA GLU A 50 -2.94 -5.49 -12.33
C GLU A 50 -3.99 -4.65 -13.07
N LYS A 51 -5.27 -4.76 -12.67
CA LYS A 51 -6.34 -3.96 -13.30
C LYS A 51 -6.14 -2.47 -13.06
N ILE A 52 -5.75 -2.07 -11.85
CA ILE A 52 -5.47 -0.66 -11.55
C ILE A 52 -4.24 -0.17 -12.33
N LYS A 53 -3.20 -0.99 -12.45
CA LYS A 53 -2.00 -0.67 -13.22
C LYS A 53 -2.32 -0.45 -14.71
N GLU A 54 -3.18 -1.29 -15.28
CA GLU A 54 -3.69 -1.12 -16.65
C GLU A 54 -4.41 0.24 -16.81
N ILE A 55 -5.32 0.57 -15.89
CA ILE A 55 -6.06 1.84 -15.93
C ILE A 55 -5.10 3.03 -15.77
N ALA A 56 -4.16 2.94 -14.81
CA ALA A 56 -3.18 3.98 -14.52
C ALA A 56 -2.28 4.30 -15.71
N SER A 57 -1.92 3.28 -16.49
CA SER A 57 -1.02 3.38 -17.66
C SER A 57 -1.73 3.86 -18.93
N SER A 58 -3.05 4.06 -18.91
CA SER A 58 -3.79 4.54 -20.07
C SER A 58 -3.60 6.04 -20.32
N ASP A 59 -3.78 6.47 -21.57
CA ASP A 59 -3.71 7.89 -21.97
C ASP A 59 -4.95 8.72 -21.56
N LYS A 60 -5.82 8.16 -20.72
CA LYS A 60 -7.04 8.80 -20.23
C LYS A 60 -6.75 9.92 -19.24
N SER A 61 -7.68 10.86 -19.12
CA SER A 61 -7.64 11.90 -18.09
C SER A 61 -7.74 11.31 -16.68
N THR A 62 -7.37 12.09 -15.66
CA THR A 62 -7.51 11.68 -14.26
C THR A 62 -8.96 11.37 -13.88
N THR A 63 -9.93 12.08 -14.47
CA THR A 63 -11.37 11.83 -14.25
C THR A 63 -11.78 10.50 -14.85
N GLU A 64 -11.44 10.22 -16.11
CA GLU A 64 -11.77 8.94 -16.75
C GLU A 64 -11.11 7.75 -16.05
N LYS A 65 -9.84 7.88 -15.64
CA LYS A 65 -9.14 6.87 -14.83
C LYS A 65 -9.86 6.59 -13.51
N PHE A 66 -10.27 7.63 -12.81
CA PHE A 66 -11.06 7.51 -11.59
C PHE A 66 -12.41 6.84 -11.85
N ASP A 67 -13.11 7.20 -12.93
CA ASP A 67 -14.41 6.61 -13.28
C ASP A 67 -14.29 5.11 -13.56
N GLU A 68 -13.23 4.68 -14.24
CA GLU A 68 -12.96 3.26 -14.48
C GLU A 68 -12.64 2.47 -13.21
N VAL A 69 -11.79 3.01 -12.33
CA VAL A 69 -11.52 2.39 -11.02
C VAL A 69 -12.78 2.35 -10.17
N SER A 70 -13.57 3.42 -10.18
CA SER A 70 -14.83 3.49 -9.41
C SER A 70 -15.85 2.48 -9.92
N LYS A 71 -15.93 2.27 -11.24
CA LYS A 71 -16.76 1.24 -11.86
C LYS A 71 -16.26 -0.15 -11.47
N TYR A 72 -14.96 -0.41 -11.57
CA TYR A 72 -14.38 -1.68 -11.18
C TYR A 72 -14.62 -2.00 -9.69
N ALA A 73 -14.39 -1.04 -8.79
CA ALA A 73 -14.66 -1.17 -7.35
C ALA A 73 -16.16 -1.36 -7.02
N LYS A 74 -17.08 -0.96 -7.91
CA LYS A 74 -18.52 -1.21 -7.70
C LYS A 74 -18.84 -2.70 -7.77
N ASP A 75 -18.21 -3.40 -8.70
CA ASP A 75 -18.48 -4.81 -9.00
C ASP A 75 -17.53 -5.78 -8.25
N TYR A 76 -16.44 -5.26 -7.68
CA TYR A 76 -15.49 -6.04 -6.89
C TYR A 76 -16.14 -6.61 -5.63
N LYS A 77 -15.89 -7.90 -5.37
CA LYS A 77 -16.38 -8.64 -4.21
C LYS A 77 -15.20 -8.98 -3.30
N PRO A 78 -14.87 -8.11 -2.32
CA PRO A 78 -13.74 -8.36 -1.44
C PRO A 78 -14.07 -9.47 -0.44
N SER A 79 -13.04 -10.18 0.01
CA SER A 79 -13.09 -10.95 1.25
C SER A 79 -13.11 -10.03 2.48
N LYS A 80 -13.51 -10.55 3.64
CA LYS A 80 -13.43 -9.79 4.91
C LYS A 80 -12.00 -9.39 5.27
N ASP A 81 -11.04 -10.27 4.97
CA ASP A 81 -9.62 -10.02 5.23
C ASP A 81 -9.08 -8.90 4.34
N GLU A 82 -9.48 -8.85 3.07
CA GLU A 82 -9.14 -7.73 2.19
C GLU A 82 -9.73 -6.40 2.68
N VAL A 83 -10.98 -6.39 3.14
CA VAL A 83 -11.59 -5.16 3.69
C VAL A 83 -10.78 -4.68 4.90
N LYS A 84 -10.38 -5.59 5.79
CA LYS A 84 -9.53 -5.25 6.93
C LYS A 84 -8.16 -4.74 6.49
N GLN A 85 -7.49 -5.46 5.60
CA GLN A 85 -6.17 -5.09 5.08
C GLN A 85 -6.22 -3.70 4.42
N PHE A 86 -7.18 -3.46 3.53
CA PHE A 86 -7.33 -2.17 2.87
C PHE A 86 -7.61 -1.05 3.87
N GLY A 87 -8.41 -1.33 4.92
CA GLY A 87 -8.64 -0.39 6.02
C GLY A 87 -7.36 -0.01 6.75
N ASP A 88 -6.56 -1.00 7.14
CA ASP A 88 -5.28 -0.79 7.80
C ASP A 88 -4.31 0.01 6.92
N GLU A 89 -4.27 -0.29 5.62
CA GLU A 89 -3.44 0.40 4.64
C GLU A 89 -3.84 1.87 4.46
N ILE A 90 -5.11 2.20 4.26
CA ILE A 90 -5.53 3.61 4.09
C ILE A 90 -5.36 4.43 5.37
N ILE A 91 -5.51 3.81 6.54
CA ILE A 91 -5.22 4.45 7.84
C ILE A 91 -3.74 4.78 7.93
N LYS A 92 -2.87 3.84 7.52
CA LYS A 92 -1.43 4.06 7.49
C LYS A 92 -1.06 5.20 6.54
N GLU A 93 -1.60 5.22 5.32
CA GLU A 93 -1.31 6.28 4.34
C GLU A 93 -1.73 7.68 4.83
N TYR A 94 -2.83 7.75 5.57
CA TYR A 94 -3.26 8.98 6.21
C TYR A 94 -2.37 9.41 7.38
N LYS A 95 -2.04 8.49 8.29
CA LYS A 95 -1.18 8.76 9.46
C LYS A 95 0.22 9.19 9.04
N ASP A 96 0.75 8.58 7.98
CA ASP A 96 2.07 8.91 7.42
C ASP A 96 2.04 10.14 6.52
N LYS A 97 0.87 10.76 6.30
CA LYS A 97 0.66 11.93 5.44
C LYS A 97 1.14 11.74 4.00
N ASN A 98 1.04 10.51 3.49
CA ASN A 98 1.45 10.15 2.13
C ASN A 98 0.30 10.16 1.11
N TYR A 99 -0.95 10.00 1.56
CA TYR A 99 -2.08 9.65 0.69
C TYR A 99 -2.41 10.63 -0.45
N ILE A 100 -2.04 11.91 -0.33
CA ILE A 100 -2.17 12.95 -1.37
C ILE A 100 -0.87 13.72 -1.62
N LYS A 101 0.28 13.16 -1.21
CA LYS A 101 1.58 13.82 -1.31
C LYS A 101 2.06 13.98 -2.76
N ASP A 102 1.80 12.97 -3.60
CA ASP A 102 2.11 12.96 -5.02
C ASP A 102 0.87 12.58 -5.82
N VAL A 103 0.04 13.58 -6.11
CA VAL A 103 -1.20 13.39 -6.89
C VAL A 103 -0.96 13.06 -8.36
N SER A 104 0.29 13.23 -8.85
CA SER A 104 0.66 12.90 -10.23
C SER A 104 0.94 11.42 -10.43
N ASN A 105 1.19 10.68 -9.34
CA ASN A 105 1.37 9.23 -9.38
C ASN A 105 0.01 8.52 -9.52
N HIS A 106 -0.40 8.30 -10.77
CA HIS A 106 -1.69 7.70 -11.12
C HIS A 106 -1.91 6.34 -10.45
N GLU A 107 -0.95 5.42 -10.55
CA GLU A 107 -1.12 4.07 -10.01
C GLU A 107 -1.33 4.11 -8.50
N TYR A 108 -0.52 4.90 -7.79
CA TYR A 108 -0.63 5.07 -6.35
C TYR A 108 -1.98 5.68 -5.93
N MET A 109 -2.38 6.78 -6.56
CA MET A 109 -3.65 7.45 -6.26
C MET A 109 -4.84 6.54 -6.53
N LEU A 110 -4.84 5.82 -7.65
CA LEU A 110 -5.90 4.91 -8.04
C LEU A 110 -5.97 3.68 -7.13
N LYS A 111 -4.84 3.16 -6.65
CA LYS A 111 -4.80 2.09 -5.63
C LYS A 111 -5.48 2.56 -4.34
N ASN A 112 -5.15 3.75 -3.85
CA ASN A 112 -5.75 4.32 -2.65
C ASN A 112 -7.25 4.57 -2.80
N LEU A 113 -7.68 5.10 -3.95
CA LEU A 113 -9.09 5.31 -4.30
C LEU A 113 -9.87 3.99 -4.35
N PHE A 114 -9.30 2.95 -4.95
CA PHE A 114 -9.91 1.63 -4.98
C PHE A 114 -10.09 1.09 -3.56
N LYS A 115 -9.01 1.02 -2.78
CA LYS A 115 -9.01 0.51 -1.41
C LYS A 115 -10.05 1.21 -0.54
N SER A 116 -10.05 2.54 -0.53
CA SER A 116 -10.97 3.31 0.31
C SER A 116 -12.44 3.13 -0.11
N GLN A 117 -12.72 3.02 -1.40
CA GLN A 117 -14.08 2.73 -1.88
C GLN A 117 -14.55 1.33 -1.49
N ILE A 118 -13.64 0.34 -1.51
CA ILE A 118 -13.94 -1.01 -1.05
C ILE A 118 -14.24 -1.01 0.46
N VAL A 119 -13.44 -0.30 1.26
CA VAL A 119 -13.63 -0.21 2.71
C VAL A 119 -14.95 0.48 3.05
N ASP A 120 -15.24 1.67 2.48
CA ASP A 120 -16.49 2.40 2.72
C ASP A 120 -17.73 1.53 2.43
N LYS A 121 -17.71 0.81 1.30
CA LYS A 121 -18.84 -0.05 0.91
C LYS A 121 -19.03 -1.28 1.80
N ASN A 122 -17.96 -1.88 2.30
CA ASN A 122 -18.00 -3.25 2.84
C ASN A 122 -17.62 -3.38 4.32
N ALA A 123 -16.99 -2.38 4.94
CA ALA A 123 -16.64 -2.44 6.35
C ALA A 123 -17.91 -2.48 7.22
N SER A 124 -17.88 -3.29 8.28
CA SER A 124 -18.96 -3.34 9.28
C SER A 124 -18.82 -2.26 10.35
N ASP A 125 -17.59 -1.82 10.63
CA ASP A 125 -17.32 -0.73 11.58
C ASP A 125 -17.70 0.61 10.95
N LYS A 126 -18.66 1.31 11.58
CA LYS A 126 -19.14 2.61 11.12
C LYS A 126 -18.02 3.65 11.10
N ASN A 127 -17.15 3.69 12.09
CA ASN A 127 -16.07 4.67 12.16
C ASN A 127 -15.04 4.41 11.05
N LEU A 128 -14.74 3.14 10.75
CA LEU A 128 -13.88 2.80 9.61
C LEU A 128 -14.50 3.21 8.27
N LYS A 129 -15.82 3.02 8.10
CA LYS A 129 -16.54 3.52 6.92
C LYS A 129 -16.47 5.04 6.79
N ASP A 130 -16.78 5.76 7.87
CA ASP A 130 -16.73 7.24 7.90
C ASP A 130 -15.32 7.71 7.51
N PHE A 131 -14.28 7.10 8.11
CA PHE A 131 -12.88 7.38 7.76
C PHE A 131 -12.59 7.13 6.28
N ALA A 132 -12.97 5.96 5.75
CA ALA A 132 -12.71 5.57 4.38
C ALA A 132 -13.43 6.47 3.36
N PHE A 133 -14.64 6.92 3.70
CA PHE A 133 -15.39 7.87 2.89
C PHE A 133 -14.66 9.21 2.78
N ASP A 134 -14.24 9.81 3.90
CA ASP A 134 -13.53 11.10 3.89
C ASP A 134 -12.15 11.00 3.22
N PHE A 135 -11.44 9.89 3.44
CA PHE A 135 -10.19 9.57 2.75
C PHE A 135 -10.41 9.48 1.22
N TRP A 136 -11.46 8.78 0.79
CA TRP A 136 -11.83 8.65 -0.63
C TRP A 136 -12.16 10.00 -1.24
N GLN A 137 -12.94 10.83 -0.54
CA GLN A 137 -13.30 12.18 -1.01
C GLN A 137 -12.05 13.02 -1.23
N ASN A 138 -11.16 13.10 -0.24
CA ASN A 138 -9.92 13.86 -0.37
C ASN A 138 -9.04 13.33 -1.49
N SER A 139 -8.83 12.01 -1.55
CA SER A 139 -8.04 11.38 -2.61
C SER A 139 -8.62 11.69 -3.99
N LYS A 140 -9.95 11.63 -4.15
CA LYS A 140 -10.65 11.86 -5.42
C LYS A 140 -10.49 13.29 -5.90
N TYR A 141 -10.78 14.26 -5.05
CA TYR A 141 -10.78 15.66 -5.46
C TYR A 141 -9.38 16.22 -5.66
N ASN A 142 -8.40 15.77 -4.88
CA ASN A 142 -6.99 16.11 -5.10
C ASN A 142 -6.45 15.45 -6.38
N TYR A 143 -6.73 14.16 -6.62
CA TYR A 143 -6.30 13.47 -7.83
C TYR A 143 -6.89 14.06 -9.11
N ARG A 144 -8.15 14.49 -9.06
CA ARG A 144 -8.83 15.13 -10.21
C ARG A 144 -8.48 16.60 -10.38
N GLY A 145 -7.64 17.17 -9.53
CA GLY A 145 -7.24 18.58 -9.58
C GLY A 145 -8.35 19.57 -9.23
N VAL A 146 -9.43 19.12 -8.57
CA VAL A 146 -10.52 19.99 -8.10
C VAL A 146 -10.13 20.67 -6.79
N GLU A 147 -9.36 19.98 -5.96
CA GLU A 147 -8.89 20.44 -4.65
C GLU A 147 -7.37 20.28 -4.56
N ASN A 148 -6.77 20.84 -3.50
CA ASN A 148 -5.36 20.63 -3.15
C ASN A 148 -5.21 20.36 -1.65
N ALA A 149 -4.00 19.97 -1.24
CA ALA A 149 -3.69 19.58 0.14
C ALA A 149 -4.00 20.66 1.19
N THR A 150 -4.02 21.94 0.79
CA THR A 150 -4.25 23.08 1.69
C THR A 150 -5.67 23.63 1.63
N SER A 151 -6.54 23.06 0.80
CA SER A 151 -7.90 23.58 0.67
C SER A 151 -8.72 23.34 1.93
N SER A 152 -9.65 24.25 2.21
CA SER A 152 -10.53 24.16 3.37
C SER A 152 -11.36 22.88 3.37
N ALA A 153 -11.75 22.39 2.19
CA ALA A 153 -12.46 21.12 2.01
C ALA A 153 -11.57 19.92 2.36
N THR A 154 -10.32 19.89 1.87
CA THR A 154 -9.36 18.83 2.23
C THR A 154 -9.17 18.77 3.74
N GLN A 155 -8.87 19.91 4.36
CA GLN A 155 -8.64 20.00 5.81
C GLN A 155 -9.90 19.66 6.63
N ALA A 156 -11.10 19.97 6.12
CA ALA A 156 -12.36 19.61 6.78
C ALA A 156 -12.55 18.09 6.84
N ASN A 157 -12.30 17.40 5.73
CA ASN A 157 -12.34 15.94 5.68
C ASN A 157 -11.22 15.32 6.53
N GLU A 158 -10.02 15.91 6.59
CA GLU A 158 -8.97 15.45 7.50
C GLU A 158 -9.42 15.50 8.96
N ARG A 159 -10.10 16.58 9.38
CA ARG A 159 -10.67 16.65 10.73
C ARG A 159 -11.72 15.57 10.99
N GLN A 160 -12.49 15.17 9.97
CA GLN A 160 -13.44 14.05 10.11
C GLN A 160 -12.72 12.71 10.19
N MET A 161 -11.66 12.50 9.41
CA MET A 161 -10.79 11.32 9.51
C MET A 161 -10.18 11.19 10.90
N ASP A 162 -9.63 12.27 11.46
CA ASP A 162 -9.11 12.29 12.84
C ASP A 162 -10.20 11.93 13.87
N LYS A 163 -11.39 12.48 13.71
CA LYS A 163 -12.55 12.19 14.57
C LYS A 163 -12.94 10.71 14.48
N ALA A 164 -12.97 10.12 13.28
CA ALA A 164 -13.28 8.71 13.09
C ALA A 164 -12.20 7.81 13.73
N LEU A 165 -10.92 8.11 13.55
CA LEU A 165 -9.80 7.41 14.21
C LEU A 165 -9.89 7.46 15.73
N SER A 166 -10.24 8.62 16.30
CA SER A 166 -10.40 8.78 17.75
C SER A 166 -11.51 7.90 18.34
N LYS A 167 -12.49 7.48 17.52
CA LYS A 167 -13.60 6.62 17.94
C LYS A 167 -13.33 5.13 17.73
N MET A 168 -12.45 4.76 16.79
CA MET A 168 -12.02 3.38 16.59
C MET A 168 -11.09 2.87 17.70
N ASN A 169 -10.32 3.77 18.33
CA ASN A 169 -9.38 3.42 19.39
C ASN A 169 -10.01 3.42 20.80
N LYS A 170 -11.34 3.49 20.91
CA LYS A 170 -12.09 3.47 22.17
C LYS A 170 -12.84 2.16 22.30
#